data_AF-S7VXB3-F1
#
_entry.id   AF-S7VXB3-F1
#
_cell.length_a   1.000
_cell.length_b   1.000
_cell.length_c   1.000
_cell.angle_alpha   90.00
_cell.angle_beta   90.00
_cell.angle_gamma   90.00
#
_symmetry.space_group_name_H-M   'P 1'
#
loop_
_entity.id
_entity.type
_entity.pdbx_description
1 polymer ?
#
loop_
_entity_poly.entity_id
_entity_poly.type
_entity_poly.pdbx_seq_one_letter_code
_entity_poly.pdbx_strand_id
1 'polypeptide(L)'
;MIDVPPSKHPKYWASKDAFEPLYKKYFDPKFNPKIKATDPNAPNIDTLNENDLKEFLNFMDEANIGAHLFETDATFNTFSKLSLKNNEPHRETSCN
;
A
#
# COMPACT_ATOMS: atom_id res chain seq x y z
N MET A 1 28.55 -0.80 25.33
CA MET A 1 28.24 -0.90 23.88
C MET A 1 28.42 0.49 23.30
N ILE A 2 29.22 0.64 22.25
CA ILE A 2 29.31 1.92 21.51
C ILE A 2 28.02 2.04 20.72
N ASP A 3 27.29 3.13 20.94
CA ASP A 3 26.02 3.39 20.26
C ASP A 3 26.34 3.79 18.81
N VAL A 4 26.23 2.83 17.90
CA VAL A 4 26.49 3.03 16.48
C VAL A 4 25.22 3.62 15.88
N PRO A 5 25.27 4.83 15.28
CA PRO A 5 24.09 5.46 14.71
C PRO A 5 23.46 4.56 13.62
N PRO A 6 22.12 4.54 13.47
CA PRO A 6 21.41 3.68 12.52
C PRO A 6 22.01 3.68 11.10
N SER A 7 22.46 4.85 10.63
CA SER A 7 23.12 5.04 9.34
C SER A 7 24.46 4.33 9.15
N LYS A 8 25.01 3.68 10.19
CA LYS A 8 26.24 2.88 10.12
C LYS A 8 25.96 1.38 10.21
N HIS A 9 24.70 0.96 10.29
CA HIS A 9 24.32 -0.46 10.29
C HIS A 9 24.05 -0.95 8.85
N PRO A 10 24.68 -2.03 8.37
CA PRO A 10 24.41 -2.58 7.03
C PRO A 10 22.93 -2.89 6.78
N LYS A 11 22.20 -3.32 7.81
CA LYS A 11 20.76 -3.60 7.75
C LYS A 11 19.93 -2.34 7.49
N TYR A 12 20.37 -1.18 7.98
CA TYR A 12 19.71 0.10 7.70
C TYR A 12 19.82 0.45 6.22
N TRP A 13 21.02 0.34 5.63
CA TRP A 13 21.21 0.59 4.21
C TRP A 13 20.44 -0.39 3.33
N ALA A 14 20.47 -1.69 3.64
CA ALA A 14 19.67 -2.67 2.92
C ALA A 14 18.16 -2.38 2.99
N SER A 15 17.66 -1.97 4.15
CA SER A 15 16.25 -1.58 4.32
C SER A 15 15.92 -0.29 3.57
N LYS A 16 16.84 0.68 3.60
CA LYS A 16 16.70 1.95 2.88
C LYS A 16 16.69 1.74 1.36
N ASP A 17 17.62 0.93 0.84
CA ASP A 17 17.74 0.64 -0.59
C ASP A 17 16.52 -0.12 -1.11
N ALA A 18 15.88 -0.93 -0.27
CA ALA A 18 14.60 -1.57 -0.59
C ALA A 18 13.41 -0.61 -0.50
N PHE A 19 13.37 0.24 0.53
CA PHE A 19 12.23 1.13 0.80
C PHE A 19 12.18 2.37 -0.11
N GLU A 20 13.32 3.03 -0.34
CA GLU A 20 13.39 4.32 -1.01
C GLU A 20 12.83 4.30 -2.45
N PRO A 21 13.09 3.26 -3.28
CA PRO A 21 12.47 3.15 -4.60
C PRO A 21 10.95 3.00 -4.54
N LEU A 22 10.44 2.20 -3.61
CA LEU A 22 9.02 1.98 -3.40
C LEU A 22 8.33 3.26 -2.91
N TYR A 23 8.93 3.94 -1.93
CA TYR A 23 8.43 5.23 -1.43
C TYR A 23 8.35 6.28 -2.54
N LYS A 24 9.41 6.41 -3.36
CA LYS A 24 9.42 7.34 -4.50
C LYS A 24 8.33 7.02 -5.51
N LYS A 25 8.12 5.74 -5.81
CA LYS A 25 7.13 5.29 -6.80
C LYS A 25 5.69 5.52 -6.32
N TYR A 26 5.39 5.21 -5.05
CA TYR A 26 4.02 5.16 -4.57
C TYR A 26 3.58 6.38 -3.79
N PHE A 27 4.47 7.10 -3.10
CA PHE A 27 4.07 8.10 -2.09
C PHE A 27 4.78 9.45 -2.20
N ASP A 28 5.97 9.56 -2.79
CA ASP A 28 6.70 10.85 -2.82
C ASP A 28 6.08 11.87 -3.81
N PRO A 29 5.50 12.99 -3.33
CA PRO A 29 4.88 14.00 -4.18
C PRO A 29 5.85 14.65 -5.16
N LYS A 30 7.16 14.61 -4.90
CA LYS A 30 8.19 15.16 -5.80
C LYS A 30 8.36 14.34 -7.08
N PHE A 31 7.85 13.10 -7.11
CA PHE A 31 8.05 12.16 -8.20
C PHE A 31 6.74 11.72 -8.88
N ASN A 32 5.65 12.50 -8.75
CA ASN A 32 4.32 12.16 -9.27
C ASN A 32 3.88 10.76 -8.81
N PRO A 33 3.58 10.61 -7.51
CA PRO A 33 3.37 9.32 -6.90
C PRO A 33 2.13 8.65 -7.47
N LYS A 34 2.15 7.31 -7.46
CA LYS A 34 1.01 6.52 -7.93
C LYS A 34 -0.21 6.62 -7.01
N ILE A 35 -0.02 6.76 -5.71
CA ILE A 35 -1.09 6.97 -4.73
C ILE A 35 -1.13 8.45 -4.40
N LYS A 36 -2.31 9.07 -4.51
CA LYS A 36 -2.47 10.52 -4.32
C LYS A 36 -3.50 10.81 -3.25
N ALA A 37 -3.36 11.96 -2.61
CA ALA A 37 -4.44 12.48 -1.77
C ALA A 37 -5.61 12.87 -2.67
N THR A 38 -6.73 12.18 -2.49
CA THR A 38 -7.95 12.40 -3.25
C THR A 38 -8.77 13.52 -2.62
N ASP A 39 -9.25 14.48 -3.41
CA ASP A 39 -10.21 15.48 -2.92
C ASP A 39 -11.54 14.78 -2.63
N PRO A 40 -12.06 14.79 -1.39
CA PRO A 40 -13.32 14.15 -1.05
C PRO A 40 -14.52 14.70 -1.83
N ASN A 41 -14.41 15.89 -2.44
CA ASN A 41 -15.45 16.50 -3.25
C ASN A 41 -15.24 16.28 -4.77
N ALA A 42 -14.26 15.48 -5.17
CA ALA A 42 -14.04 15.18 -6.59
C ALA A 42 -15.27 14.47 -7.19
N PRO A 43 -15.73 14.87 -8.39
CA PRO A 43 -16.91 14.27 -9.01
C PRO A 43 -16.72 12.78 -9.36
N ASN A 44 -15.49 12.27 -9.34
CA ASN A 44 -15.10 10.89 -9.62
C ASN A 44 -14.37 10.23 -8.43
N ILE A 45 -14.68 10.64 -7.21
CA ILE A 45 -14.03 10.16 -5.97
C ILE A 45 -13.98 8.63 -5.88
N ASP A 46 -15.05 7.92 -6.23
CA ASP A 46 -15.09 6.45 -6.17
C ASP A 46 -14.06 5.81 -7.10
N THR A 47 -13.92 6.33 -8.33
CA THR A 47 -12.94 5.85 -9.30
C THR A 47 -11.51 6.15 -8.85
N LEU A 48 -11.30 7.32 -8.25
CA LEU A 48 -9.99 7.69 -7.73
C LEU A 48 -9.59 6.80 -6.55
N ASN A 49 -10.52 6.56 -5.62
CA ASN A 49 -10.30 5.68 -4.46
C ASN A 49 -10.00 4.23 -4.89
N GLU A 50 -10.71 3.70 -5.89
CA GLU A 50 -10.42 2.36 -6.41
C GLU A 50 -9.05 2.29 -7.12
N ASN A 51 -8.62 3.36 -7.81
CA ASN A 51 -7.28 3.43 -8.38
C ASN A 51 -6.19 3.50 -7.30
N ASP A 52 -6.40 4.30 -6.26
CA ASP A 52 -5.48 4.39 -5.13
C ASP A 52 -5.39 3.04 -4.39
N LEU A 53 -6.52 2.33 -4.22
CA LEU A 53 -6.56 0.98 -3.67
C LEU A 53 -5.77 -0.01 -4.52
N LYS A 54 -5.96 0.00 -5.85
CA LYS A 54 -5.20 -0.83 -6.78
C LYS A 54 -3.69 -0.60 -6.65
N GLU A 55 -3.25 0.66 -6.62
CA GLU A 55 -1.83 0.98 -6.50
C GLU A 55 -1.28 0.66 -5.10
N PHE A 56 -2.09 0.75 -4.06
CA PHE A 56 -1.72 0.27 -2.73
C PHE A 56 -1.53 -1.25 -2.67
N LEU A 57 -2.42 -2.03 -3.32
CA LEU A 57 -2.25 -3.47 -3.43
C LEU A 57 -1.00 -3.84 -4.24
N ASN A 58 -0.69 -3.11 -5.32
CA ASN A 58 0.58 -3.28 -6.05
C ASN A 58 1.78 -3.02 -5.14
N PHE A 59 1.74 -1.97 -4.31
CA PHE A 59 2.78 -1.68 -3.34
C PHE A 59 2.97 -2.83 -2.33
N MET A 60 1.88 -3.36 -1.78
CA MET A 60 1.96 -4.47 -0.82
C MET A 60 2.62 -5.72 -1.40
N ASP A 61 2.33 -6.03 -2.67
CA ASP A 61 2.92 -7.15 -3.41
C ASP A 61 4.41 -6.91 -3.71
N GLU A 62 4.75 -5.75 -4.31
CA GLU A 62 6.14 -5.40 -4.65
C GLU A 62 7.05 -5.27 -3.41
N ALA A 63 6.51 -4.75 -2.30
CA ALA A 63 7.23 -4.62 -1.04
C ALA A 63 7.35 -5.94 -0.27
N ASN A 64 6.65 -7.00 -0.70
CA ASN A 64 6.60 -8.31 -0.04
C ASN A 64 6.40 -8.19 1.48
N ILE A 65 5.41 -7.39 1.89
CA ILE A 65 5.22 -6.98 3.29
C ILE A 65 4.81 -8.17 4.17
N GLY A 66 4.33 -9.27 3.57
CA GLY A 66 3.80 -10.42 4.30
C GLY A 66 2.50 -10.10 5.05
N ALA A 67 1.80 -9.04 4.64
CA ALA A 67 0.55 -8.59 5.24
C ALA A 67 -0.62 -8.80 4.28
N HIS A 68 -1.84 -8.85 4.82
CA HIS A 68 -3.08 -8.94 4.06
C HIS A 68 -3.98 -7.76 4.40
N LEU A 69 -4.62 -7.21 3.38
CA LEU A 69 -5.62 -6.16 3.53
C LEU A 69 -7.01 -6.79 3.54
N PHE A 70 -7.87 -6.31 4.45
CA PHE A 70 -9.26 -6.74 4.55
C PHE A 70 -10.17 -5.53 4.50
N GLU A 71 -11.23 -5.63 3.70
CA GLU A 71 -12.37 -4.72 3.71
C GLU A 71 -13.41 -5.26 4.69
N THR A 72 -14.06 -4.37 5.44
CA THR A 72 -15.07 -4.72 6.42
C THR A 72 -16.30 -3.84 6.27
N ASP A 73 -17.47 -4.37 6.63
CA ASP A 73 -18.67 -3.55 6.83
C ASP A 73 -18.55 -2.64 8.08
N ALA A 74 -19.46 -1.67 8.19
CA ALA A 74 -19.51 -0.71 9.30
C ALA A 74 -19.81 -1.35 10.66
N THR A 75 -20.26 -2.60 10.67
CA THR A 75 -20.57 -3.38 11.87
C THR A 75 -19.49 -4.39 12.24
N PHE A 76 -18.40 -4.46 11.47
CA PHE A 76 -17.28 -5.40 11.64
C PHE A 76 -17.69 -6.89 11.62
N ASN A 77 -18.78 -7.22 10.93
CA ASN A 77 -19.30 -8.59 10.89
C ASN A 77 -18.85 -9.38 9.66
N THR A 78 -18.53 -8.69 8.58
CA THR A 78 -18.04 -9.31 7.34
C THR A 78 -16.64 -8.81 7.03
N PHE A 79 -15.76 -9.73 6.64
CA PHE A 79 -14.40 -9.44 6.22
C PHE A 79 -14.16 -10.04 4.84
N SER A 80 -13.79 -9.20 3.89
CA SER A 80 -13.38 -9.63 2.56
C SER A 80 -11.90 -9.35 2.37
N LYS A 81 -11.14 -10.40 2.03
CA LYS A 81 -9.72 -10.23 1.72
C LYS A 81 -9.60 -9.45 0.41
N LEU A 82 -8.78 -8.41 0.42
CA LEU A 82 -8.45 -7.63 -0.77
C LEU A 82 -7.14 -8.16 -1.38
N SER A 83 -7.16 -8.37 -2.68
CA SER A 83 -6.00 -8.85 -3.46
C SER A 83 -6.08 -8.33 -4.90
N LEU A 84 -5.03 -8.54 -5.69
CA LEU A 84 -5.05 -8.26 -7.12
C LEU A 84 -5.41 -9.52 -7.90
N LYS A 85 -6.36 -9.39 -8.84
CA LYS A 85 -6.68 -10.42 -9.83
C LYS A 85 -6.71 -9.76 -11.21
N ASN A 86 -5.85 -10.21 -12.12
CA ASN A 86 -5.69 -9.61 -13.44
C ASN A 86 -5.40 -8.10 -13.40
N ASN A 87 -4.54 -7.66 -12.47
CA ASN A 87 -4.22 -6.25 -12.22
C ASN A 87 -5.39 -5.37 -11.78
N GLU A 88 -6.47 -5.95 -11.28
CA GLU A 88 -7.61 -5.21 -10.73
C GLU A 88 -7.87 -5.63 -9.27
N PRO A 89 -8.36 -4.71 -8.41
CA PRO A 89 -8.78 -5.06 -7.05
C PRO A 89 -9.83 -6.16 -7.06
N HIS A 90 -9.60 -7.20 -6.27
CA HIS A 90 -10.48 -8.34 -6.10
C HIS A 90 -10.79 -8.55 -4.62
N ARG A 91 -12.08 -8.77 -4.35
CA ARG A 91 -12.64 -9.00 -3.02
C ARG A 91 -13.01 -10.48 -2.91
N GLU A 92 -12.33 -11.19 -2.02
CA GLU A 92 -12.63 -12.58 -1.68
C GLU A 92 -13.21 -12.63 -0.28
N THR A 93 -14.52 -12.80 -0.18
CA THR A 93 -15.17 -13.12 1.08
C THR A 93 -14.87 -14.59 1.40
N SER A 94 -14.22 -14.85 2.53
CA SER A 94 -14.08 -16.24 3.00
C SER A 94 -15.47 -16.78 3.28
N CYS A 95 -15.82 -17.94 2.71
CA CYS A 95 -17.15 -18.54 2.79
C CYS A 95 -17.70 -18.54 4.23
N ASN A 96 -18.99 -18.20 4.36
CA ASN A 96 -19.79 -18.43 5.57
C ASN A 96 -19.84 -19.92 5.92
#